data_AF-A0A7Y2IRY9-F1
#
_entry.id   AF-A0A7Y2IRY9-F1
#
_cell.length_a   1.000
_cell.length_b   1.000
_cell.length_c   1.000
_cell.angle_alpha   90.00
_cell.angle_beta   90.00
_cell.angle_gamma   90.00
#
_symmetry.space_group_name_H-M   'P 1'
#
loop_
_entity.id
_entity.type
_entity.pdbx_description
1 polymer ?
#
loop_
_entity_poly.entity_id
_entity_poly.type
_entity_poly.pdbx_seq_one_letter_code
_entity_poly.pdbx_strand_id
1 'polypeptide(L)'
;MAQSTEEQATEAPAVRRPPIYTALMWLAGLSVAGTLFLWWLGSLPDEPSVEIGRHVFGNIPGVLKALFYVSVAVFLGLSIYLFAQRAASWSRGAADRRSGLWRKRLIEFQKAVSMKTLLEDREAGLMHAAIYYGFVVLFLGTVTLEIDH
;
A
#
# COMPACT_ATOMS: atom_id res chain seq x y z
N MET A 1 31.17 -33.35 -45.71
CA MET A 1 31.39 -33.13 -44.26
C MET A 1 30.76 -31.81 -43.91
N ALA A 2 29.52 -31.86 -43.44
CA ALA A 2 28.72 -30.69 -43.12
C ALA A 2 28.22 -30.83 -41.67
N GLN A 3 28.05 -29.67 -41.02
CA GLN A 3 27.33 -29.45 -39.76
C GLN A 3 28.14 -29.64 -38.47
N SER A 4 28.72 -28.54 -38.02
CA SER A 4 28.77 -28.15 -36.60
C SER A 4 29.07 -26.66 -36.51
N THR A 5 28.27 -25.86 -37.24
CA THR A 5 28.29 -24.41 -37.05
C THR A 5 27.56 -24.12 -35.75
N GLU A 6 28.28 -23.51 -34.83
CA GLU A 6 27.86 -23.06 -33.51
C GLU A 6 26.61 -22.18 -33.59
N GLU A 7 25.43 -22.75 -33.34
CA GLU A 7 24.31 -21.97 -32.81
C GLU A 7 24.53 -21.86 -31.29
N GLN A 8 25.50 -21.03 -30.91
CA GLN A 8 25.46 -20.37 -29.61
C GLN A 8 24.26 -19.44 -29.64
N ALA A 9 23.10 -19.95 -29.21
CA ALA A 9 21.94 -19.14 -28.92
C ALA A 9 22.36 -18.08 -27.89
N THR A 10 22.57 -16.85 -28.33
CA THR A 10 22.82 -15.69 -27.50
C THR A 10 21.65 -15.54 -26.54
N GLU A 11 21.77 -16.13 -25.36
CA GLU A 11 20.83 -15.97 -24.26
C GLU A 11 20.88 -14.51 -23.84
N ALA A 12 19.89 -13.73 -24.31
CA ALA A 12 19.76 -12.33 -23.94
C ALA A 12 19.78 -12.22 -22.41
N PRO A 13 20.57 -11.29 -21.84
CA PRO A 13 20.76 -11.23 -20.39
C PRO A 13 19.41 -11.11 -19.71
N ALA A 14 19.08 -12.08 -18.84
CA ALA A 14 17.85 -12.09 -18.08
C ALA A 14 17.72 -10.76 -17.30
N VAL A 15 16.72 -9.95 -17.65
CA VAL A 15 16.46 -8.65 -17.01
C VAL A 15 16.14 -8.89 -15.54
N ARG A 16 17.11 -8.64 -14.65
CA ARG A 16 16.94 -8.74 -13.21
C ARG A 16 16.07 -7.57 -12.72
N ARG A 17 14.77 -7.82 -12.56
CA ARG A 17 13.88 -6.86 -11.91
C ARG A 17 14.25 -6.78 -10.42
N PRO A 18 14.38 -5.59 -9.83
CA PRO A 18 14.61 -5.47 -8.40
C PRO A 18 13.44 -6.13 -7.66
N PRO A 19 13.72 -6.89 -6.59
CA PRO A 19 12.67 -7.60 -5.87
C PRO A 19 11.78 -6.61 -5.11
N ILE A 20 10.47 -6.85 -5.07
CA ILE A 20 9.46 -5.92 -4.52
C ILE A 20 9.80 -5.45 -3.09
N TYR A 21 10.43 -6.31 -2.28
CA TYR A 21 10.81 -5.94 -0.92
C TYR A 21 11.81 -4.76 -0.87
N THR A 22 12.70 -4.59 -1.85
CA THR A 22 13.65 -3.45 -1.84
C THR A 22 12.90 -2.13 -2.02
N ALA A 23 11.91 -2.11 -2.93
CA ALA A 23 11.05 -0.94 -3.10
C ALA A 23 10.26 -0.61 -1.83
N LEU A 24 9.74 -1.63 -1.14
CA LEU A 24 9.02 -1.46 0.13
C LEU A 24 9.93 -0.96 1.26
N MET A 25 11.19 -1.39 1.31
CA MET A 25 12.17 -0.89 2.28
C MET A 25 12.46 0.60 2.06
N TRP A 26 12.64 1.02 0.80
CA TRP A 26 12.78 2.43 0.46
C TRP A 26 11.54 3.23 0.83
N LEU A 27 10.35 2.67 0.54
CA LEU A 27 9.08 3.29 0.92
C LEU A 27 8.96 3.48 2.43
N ALA A 28 9.38 2.51 3.25
CA ALA A 28 9.36 2.64 4.71
C ALA A 28 10.27 3.77 5.21
N GLY A 29 11.48 3.88 4.65
CA GLY A 29 12.40 4.98 4.97
C GLY A 29 11.84 6.34 4.53
N LEU A 30 11.34 6.41 3.30
CA LEU A 30 10.75 7.62 2.73
C LEU A 30 9.49 8.06 3.45
N SER A 31 8.65 7.12 3.93
CA SER A 31 7.45 7.47 4.68
C SER A 31 7.80 8.14 6.00
N VAL A 32 8.78 7.60 6.75
CA VAL A 32 9.25 8.20 8.01
C VAL A 32 9.84 9.59 7.74
N ALA A 33 10.77 9.68 6.79
CA ALA A 33 11.43 10.94 6.47
C ALA A 33 10.44 11.98 5.95
N GLY A 34 9.52 11.57 5.06
CA GLY A 34 8.48 12.41 4.50
C GLY A 34 7.51 12.94 5.56
N THR A 35 7.04 12.09 6.49
CA THR A 35 6.17 12.54 7.58
C THR A 35 6.86 13.56 8.48
N LEU A 36 8.12 13.32 8.86
CA LEU A 36 8.87 14.27 9.68
C LEU A 36 9.22 15.55 8.93
N PHE A 37 9.51 15.45 7.63
CA PHE A 37 9.79 16.59 6.77
C PHE A 37 8.55 17.48 6.59
N LEU A 38 7.38 16.89 6.36
CA LEU A 38 6.11 17.63 6.28
C LEU A 38 5.74 18.28 7.60
N TRP A 39 5.99 17.59 8.73
CA TRP A 39 5.82 18.20 10.04
C TRP A 39 6.76 19.39 10.24
N TRP A 40 8.04 19.26 9.89
CA TRP A 40 9.00 20.35 9.94
C TRP A 40 8.60 21.52 9.04
N LEU A 41 8.16 21.25 7.82
CA LEU A 41 7.67 22.27 6.88
C LEU A 41 6.46 23.02 7.44
N GLY A 42 5.52 22.30 8.07
CA GLY A 42 4.36 22.91 8.75
C GLY A 42 4.69 23.59 10.07
N SER A 43 5.93 23.54 10.55
CA SER A 43 6.41 24.28 11.72
C SER A 43 7.09 25.61 11.38
N LEU A 44 7.22 25.91 10.08
CA LEU A 44 7.76 27.18 9.61
C LEU A 44 6.79 28.33 9.96
N PRO A 45 7.28 29.54 10.28
CA PRO A 45 6.45 30.68 10.64
C PRO A 45 5.46 31.10 9.54
N ASP A 46 4.25 31.51 9.94
CA ASP A 46 3.04 31.57 9.09
C ASP A 46 3.00 32.66 7.98
N GLU A 47 2.35 32.28 6.88
CA GLU A 47 1.59 33.07 5.89
C GLU A 47 0.32 33.69 6.52
N PRO A 48 -0.30 34.75 5.95
CA PRO A 48 -1.45 35.45 6.55
C PRO A 48 -2.61 34.52 6.92
N SER A 49 -3.05 34.60 8.18
CA SER A 49 -4.17 33.81 8.70
C SER A 49 -5.45 34.08 7.92
N VAL A 50 -6.03 33.04 7.33
CA VAL A 50 -7.38 33.07 6.77
C VAL A 50 -8.35 33.42 7.91
N GLU A 51 -9.06 34.54 7.83
CA GLU A 51 -9.96 35.06 8.88
C GLU A 51 -11.04 34.05 9.32
N ILE A 52 -11.35 33.06 8.48
CA ILE A 52 -12.34 32.02 8.75
C ILE A 52 -11.71 30.65 8.44
N GLY A 53 -11.19 29.97 9.45
CA GLY A 53 -10.60 28.63 9.33
C GLY A 53 -10.58 27.88 10.65
N ARG A 54 -10.79 26.56 10.62
CA ARG A 54 -10.71 25.71 11.82
C ARG A 54 -9.24 25.48 12.19
N HIS A 55 -8.84 25.90 13.38
CA HIS A 55 -7.53 25.54 13.92
C HIS A 55 -7.39 24.01 14.04
N VAL A 56 -6.43 23.44 13.33
CA VAL A 56 -6.17 21.99 13.33
C VAL A 56 -5.66 21.51 14.70
N PHE A 57 -4.87 22.35 15.39
CA PHE A 57 -4.37 22.08 16.73
C PHE A 57 -4.56 23.27 17.67
N GLY A 58 -5.80 23.53 18.09
CA GLY A 58 -6.13 24.53 19.10
C GLY A 58 -5.80 24.07 20.53
N ASN A 59 -5.11 24.90 21.31
CA ASN A 59 -4.82 24.66 22.74
C ASN A 59 -4.08 23.32 23.05
N ILE A 60 -3.38 22.72 22.09
CA ILE A 60 -2.58 21.51 22.30
C ILE A 60 -1.11 21.89 22.57
N PRO A 61 -0.47 21.39 23.66
CA PRO A 61 0.94 21.62 23.91
C PRO A 61 1.83 21.13 22.76
N GLY A 62 2.88 21.89 22.42
CA GLY A 62 3.80 21.54 21.32
C GLY A 62 4.43 20.15 21.45
N VAL A 63 4.71 19.72 22.69
CA VAL A 63 5.23 18.37 22.98
C VAL A 63 4.27 17.27 22.52
N LEU A 64 2.95 17.44 22.75
CA LEU A 64 1.95 16.46 22.30
C LEU A 64 1.87 16.41 20.78
N LYS A 65 2.00 17.55 20.09
CA LYS A 65 2.05 17.60 18.62
C LYS A 65 3.26 16.84 18.08
N ALA A 66 4.43 17.05 18.67
CA ALA A 66 5.66 16.35 18.30
C ALA A 66 5.53 14.83 18.51
N LEU A 67 5.01 14.40 19.68
CA LEU A 67 4.77 12.99 19.96
C LEU A 67 3.80 12.35 18.97
N PHE A 68 2.75 13.07 18.57
CA PHE A 68 1.83 12.61 17.55
C PHE A 68 2.56 12.34 16.22
N TYR A 69 3.28 13.32 15.67
CA TYR A 69 3.96 13.14 14.38
C TYR A 69 5.07 12.09 14.42
N VAL A 70 5.84 12.03 15.51
CA VAL A 70 6.87 11.00 15.71
C VAL A 70 6.24 9.61 15.79
N SER A 71 5.15 9.44 16.57
CA SER A 71 4.47 8.15 16.67
C SER A 71 3.91 7.71 15.32
N VAL A 72 3.23 8.59 14.58
CA VAL A 72 2.71 8.30 13.24
C VAL A 72 3.83 7.87 12.30
N ALA A 73 4.94 8.61 12.25
CA ALA A 73 6.09 8.27 11.43
C ALA A 73 6.64 6.87 11.76
N VAL A 74 6.82 6.58 13.05
CA VAL A 74 7.33 5.28 13.52
C VAL A 74 6.37 4.15 13.17
N PHE A 75 5.07 4.28 13.47
CA PHE A 75 4.09 3.24 13.19
C PHE A 75 3.94 2.97 11.69
N LEU A 76 3.96 4.01 10.86
CA LEU A 76 3.90 3.90 9.42
C LEU A 76 5.14 3.19 8.87
N GLY A 77 6.33 3.63 9.26
CA GLY A 77 7.60 3.01 8.87
C GLY A 77 7.69 1.55 9.29
N LEU A 78 7.31 1.24 10.54
CA LEU A 78 7.32 -0.13 11.07
C LEU A 78 6.35 -1.04 10.31
N SER A 79 5.14 -0.55 10.02
CA SER A 79 4.13 -1.32 9.30
C SER A 79 4.60 -1.69 7.90
N ILE A 80 5.16 -0.72 7.16
CA ILE A 80 5.70 -0.94 5.81
C ILE A 80 6.92 -1.86 5.86
N TYR A 81 7.79 -1.69 6.86
CA TYR A 81 8.95 -2.54 7.08
C TYR A 81 8.56 -4.00 7.32
N LEU A 82 7.62 -4.26 8.24
CA LEU A 82 7.14 -5.61 8.52
C LEU A 82 6.47 -6.23 7.28
N PHE A 83 5.73 -5.41 6.51
CA PHE A 83 5.18 -5.85 5.23
C PHE A 83 6.27 -6.19 4.21
N ALA A 84 7.35 -5.41 4.15
CA ALA A 84 8.51 -5.67 3.30
C ALA A 84 9.18 -7.01 3.66
N GLN A 85 9.34 -7.32 4.95
CA GLN A 85 9.86 -8.61 5.39
C GLN A 85 8.95 -9.77 4.97
N ARG A 86 7.63 -9.58 5.05
CA ARG A 86 6.65 -10.58 4.61
C ARG A 86 6.75 -10.79 3.11
N ALA A 87 6.83 -9.73 2.32
CA ALA A 87 7.00 -9.80 0.87
C ALA A 87 8.31 -10.48 0.48
N ALA A 88 9.42 -10.16 1.17
CA ALA A 88 10.70 -10.85 0.99
C ALA A 88 10.56 -12.34 1.25
N SER A 89 9.82 -12.72 2.29
CA SER A 89 9.57 -14.12 2.64
C SER A 89 8.78 -14.87 1.58
N TRP A 90 7.82 -14.21 0.92
CA TRP A 90 7.05 -14.79 -0.19
C TRP A 90 7.88 -14.91 -1.46
N SER A 91 8.80 -13.97 -1.70
CA SER A 91 9.69 -14.01 -2.87
C SER A 91 10.71 -15.15 -2.85
N ARG A 92 10.95 -15.76 -1.68
CA ARG A 92 11.80 -16.95 -1.54
C ARG A 92 11.10 -18.24 -2.00
N GLY A 93 9.77 -18.23 -2.14
CA GLY A 93 9.01 -19.36 -2.67
C GLY A 93 9.21 -19.54 -4.18
N ALA A 94 8.97 -20.75 -4.69
CA ALA A 94 9.02 -21.01 -6.12
C ALA A 94 7.96 -20.17 -6.87
N ALA A 95 8.39 -19.48 -7.92
CA ALA A 95 7.48 -18.72 -8.77
C ALA A 95 6.57 -19.70 -9.54
N ASP A 96 5.32 -19.82 -9.11
CA ASP A 96 4.30 -20.54 -9.86
C ASP A 96 4.08 -19.82 -11.21
N ARG A 97 4.36 -20.49 -12.34
CA ARG A 97 4.18 -19.94 -13.70
C ARG A 97 2.68 -19.88 -14.00
N ARG A 98 2.09 -18.80 -13.50
CA ARG A 98 0.65 -18.58 -13.41
C ARG A 98 0.07 -17.88 -14.65
N SER A 99 0.68 -18.04 -15.82
CA SER A 99 0.24 -17.41 -17.07
C SER A 99 -0.90 -18.21 -17.73
N GLY A 100 -1.97 -17.52 -18.19
CA GLY A 100 -2.96 -18.09 -19.12
C GLY A 100 -4.39 -18.35 -18.60
N LEU A 101 -4.69 -18.11 -17.31
CA LEU A 101 -6.00 -18.40 -16.71
C LEU A 101 -6.85 -17.15 -16.39
N TRP A 102 -6.83 -16.13 -17.25
CA TRP A 102 -7.50 -14.84 -17.00
C TRP A 102 -9.00 -14.97 -16.70
N ARG A 103 -9.73 -15.78 -17.48
CA ARG A 103 -11.16 -15.99 -17.26
C ARG A 103 -11.47 -16.62 -15.91
N LYS A 104 -10.74 -17.68 -15.54
CA LYS A 104 -10.89 -18.34 -14.24
C LYS A 104 -10.57 -17.38 -13.09
N ARG A 105 -9.54 -16.56 -13.24
CA ARG A 105 -9.16 -15.54 -12.24
C ARG A 105 -10.21 -14.48 -12.05
N LEU A 106 -10.83 -13.99 -13.13
CA LEU A 106 -11.87 -12.98 -13.01
C LEU A 106 -13.09 -13.54 -12.26
N ILE A 107 -13.45 -14.80 -12.51
CA ILE A 107 -14.53 -15.48 -11.79
C ILE A 107 -14.17 -15.65 -10.30
N GLU A 108 -12.96 -16.11 -9.98
CA GLU A 108 -12.52 -16.25 -8.59
C GLU A 108 -12.40 -14.89 -7.88
N PHE A 109 -11.96 -13.85 -8.59
CA PHE A 109 -11.94 -12.48 -8.10
C PHE A 109 -13.35 -11.97 -7.79
N GLN A 110 -14.30 -12.18 -8.71
CA GLN A 110 -15.70 -11.80 -8.48
C GLN A 110 -16.29 -12.55 -7.27
N LYS A 111 -16.00 -13.85 -7.11
CA LYS A 111 -16.42 -14.61 -5.93
C LYS A 111 -15.81 -14.04 -4.64
N ALA A 112 -14.53 -13.66 -4.66
CA ALA A 112 -13.85 -13.06 -3.52
C ALA A 112 -14.42 -11.68 -3.16
N VAL A 113 -14.58 -10.79 -4.14
CA VAL A 113 -15.13 -9.44 -3.96
C VAL A 113 -16.58 -9.46 -3.51
N SER A 114 -17.36 -10.45 -3.97
CA SER A 114 -18.74 -10.65 -3.51
C SER A 114 -18.84 -11.36 -2.16
N MET A 115 -17.70 -11.63 -1.50
CA MET A 115 -17.63 -12.24 -0.18
C MET A 115 -18.33 -13.62 -0.09
N LYS A 116 -18.59 -14.27 -1.24
CA LYS A 116 -19.40 -15.50 -1.33
C LYS A 116 -18.82 -16.66 -0.53
N THR A 117 -17.50 -16.76 -0.48
CA THR A 117 -16.77 -17.79 0.27
C THR A 117 -16.84 -17.62 1.79
N LEU A 118 -17.12 -16.41 2.29
CA LEU A 118 -17.23 -16.18 3.74
C LEU A 118 -18.66 -16.35 4.26
N LEU A 119 -19.64 -16.48 3.37
CA LEU A 119 -21.04 -16.79 3.72
C LEU A 119 -21.25 -18.28 4.03
N GLU A 120 -20.21 -19.10 3.96
CA GLU A 120 -20.24 -20.50 4.41
C GLU A 120 -20.56 -20.58 5.91
N ASP A 121 -20.08 -19.60 6.70
CA ASP A 121 -20.61 -19.28 8.02
C ASP A 121 -21.46 -18.00 7.92
N ARG A 122 -22.77 -18.14 8.02
CA ARG A 122 -23.72 -17.06 7.73
C ARG A 122 -23.63 -15.90 8.73
N GLU A 123 -23.30 -16.16 10.00
CA GLU A 123 -23.22 -15.11 11.01
C GLU A 123 -21.92 -14.31 10.88
N ALA A 124 -20.78 -15.00 10.80
CA ALA A 124 -19.49 -14.35 10.61
C ALA A 124 -19.38 -13.65 9.23
N GLY A 125 -19.94 -14.27 8.19
CA GLY A 125 -19.93 -13.76 6.82
C GLY A 125 -20.73 -12.47 6.64
N LEU A 126 -21.88 -12.34 7.32
CA LEU A 126 -22.69 -11.12 7.26
C LEU A 126 -21.98 -9.93 7.92
N MET A 127 -21.35 -10.13 9.08
CA MET A 127 -20.59 -9.07 9.74
C MET A 127 -19.43 -8.59 8.86
N HIS A 128 -18.67 -9.52 8.27
CA HIS A 128 -17.56 -9.17 7.39
C HIS A 128 -18.02 -8.47 6.10
N ALA A 129 -19.13 -8.92 5.51
CA ALA A 129 -19.69 -8.26 4.33
C ALA A 129 -20.15 -6.83 4.66
N ALA A 130 -20.84 -6.62 5.78
CA ALA A 130 -21.29 -5.30 6.22
C ALA A 130 -20.10 -4.32 6.40
N ILE A 131 -19.03 -4.77 7.05
CA ILE A 131 -17.80 -3.98 7.22
C ILE A 131 -17.16 -3.68 5.86
N TYR A 132 -16.99 -4.70 5.01
CA TYR A 132 -16.38 -4.56 3.69
C TYR A 132 -17.13 -3.55 2.82
N TYR A 133 -18.45 -3.71 2.67
CA TYR A 133 -19.26 -2.78 1.88
C TYR A 133 -19.34 -1.40 2.51
N GLY A 134 -19.35 -1.31 3.85
CA GLY A 134 -19.23 -0.03 4.56
C GLY A 134 -17.97 0.74 4.17
N PHE A 135 -16.80 0.08 4.17
CA PHE A 135 -15.55 0.70 3.73
C PHE A 135 -15.56 1.09 2.25
N VAL A 136 -16.16 0.27 1.37
CA VAL A 136 -16.29 0.60 -0.06
C VAL A 136 -17.11 1.87 -0.26
N VAL A 137 -18.25 2.01 0.44
CA VAL A 137 -19.10 3.21 0.37
C VAL A 137 -18.36 4.43 0.91
N LEU A 138 -17.70 4.31 2.06
CA LEU A 138 -16.90 5.40 2.64
C LEU A 138 -15.78 5.84 1.69
N PHE A 139 -15.03 4.88 1.14
CA PHE A 139 -13.97 5.16 0.18
C PHE A 139 -14.50 5.89 -1.06
N LEU A 140 -15.61 5.43 -1.62
CA LEU A 140 -16.25 6.10 -2.76
C LEU A 140 -16.68 7.53 -2.40
N GLY A 141 -17.32 7.72 -1.25
CA GLY A 141 -17.69 9.05 -0.76
C GLY A 141 -16.49 9.97 -0.61
N THR A 142 -15.40 9.50 -0.02
CA THR A 142 -14.15 10.27 0.10
C THR A 142 -13.58 10.63 -1.26
N VAL A 143 -13.50 9.69 -2.20
CA VAL A 143 -12.98 9.94 -3.54
C VAL A 143 -13.86 10.93 -4.31
N THR A 144 -15.19 10.81 -4.22
CA THR A 144 -16.09 11.76 -4.87
C THR A 144 -15.92 13.17 -4.30
N LEU A 145 -15.85 13.31 -2.97
CA LEU A 145 -15.62 14.61 -2.34
C LEU A 145 -14.27 15.22 -2.71
N GLU A 146 -13.23 14.39 -2.90
CA GLU A 146 -11.91 14.84 -3.31
C GLU A 146 -11.88 15.29 -4.79
N ILE A 147 -12.66 14.64 -5.67
CA ILE A 147 -12.75 15.03 -7.09
C ILE A 147 -13.61 16.29 -7.28
N ASP A 148 -14.60 16.50 -6.42
CA ASP A 148 -15.53 17.65 -6.48
C ASP A 148 -14.93 18.94 -5.88
N HIS A 149 -13.83 18.84 -5.12
CA HIS A 149 -13.11 19.97 -4.51
C HIS A 149 -12.05 20.56 -5.45
#